data_AF-A0AA36MRT4-F1
#
_entry.id   AF-A0AA36MRT4-F1
#
_cell.length_a   1.000
_cell.length_b   1.000
_cell.length_c   1.000
_cell.angle_alpha   90.00
_cell.angle_beta   90.00
_cell.angle_gamma   90.00
#
_symmetry.space_group_name_H-M   'P 1'
#
loop_
_entity.id
_entity.type
_entity.pdbx_description
1 polymer ?
#
loop_
_entity_poly.entity_id
_entity_poly.type
_entity_poly.pdbx_seq_one_letter_code
_entity_poly.pdbx_strand_id
1 'polypeptide(L)'
;PNRATHMMPDSRQLAMASMLPLTAREKPVLARLDDREANLPAVRPQSQGQRQGGEWAVKLRSEPPPRSDPPEKLRSEPLEDVKAGSRRMLTEDELSLARPDPGYPGECERLRSHCEELLRLNADLRQKQLEQGSFAGKFDHLLREVSQMRSFNQTLRGVAETTQQCRKEVKQLHSLVPPISELSGLMEVAVGELRSSLQEEMREIVASEVASLREQLTRIHENSTRMVGLTLANRKDFDEHRMGLSSNELDELLQLSRSSKELLMSNTSKLDATWDQIIHNKKMIQSNAETINANKRIIEENKSHIQANQQAIKDEQEKARLEALEAVEKVAALQEELSKEHSNAERLALEEELMESQQKKMNMEAHMSELQDELQEGLQEEMDELNKKFDAIFQKLEVISDSVVNTQPTLLQQLHRVSEITRKGNMDINLANGDVKLKRTINFKKKNPGEAPTAEFENAAEANEVLADVAELWHMFKVIITVEGHTKDIGGGSEEFWQNVANSRAALCAAALGVMGVDLGQIIASGKPGKTGLNKAALVIKFDLFPDLD
;
A
#
# COMPACT_ATOMS: atom_id res chain seq x y z
N PRO A 1 76.58 -8.96 23.74
CA PRO A 1 75.57 -9.81 24.43
C PRO A 1 74.60 -10.42 23.40
N ASN A 2 74.70 -11.74 23.18
CA ASN A 2 73.75 -12.66 22.49
C ASN A 2 73.22 -12.22 21.09
N ARG A 3 73.55 -12.82 19.93
CA ARG A 3 73.90 -14.23 19.56
C ARG A 3 72.77 -15.20 19.95
N ALA A 4 72.16 -16.06 19.13
CA ALA A 4 72.43 -16.60 17.78
C ALA A 4 71.06 -17.10 17.16
N THR A 5 70.88 -17.73 15.99
CA THR A 5 71.75 -18.26 14.91
C THR A 5 70.93 -18.41 13.59
N HIS A 6 71.58 -18.70 12.45
CA HIS A 6 70.96 -19.36 11.27
C HIS A 6 70.63 -20.84 11.53
N MET A 7 69.66 -21.41 10.81
CA MET A 7 69.82 -22.72 10.13
C MET A 7 68.99 -22.80 8.84
N MET A 8 69.65 -23.17 7.73
CA MET A 8 69.03 -23.86 6.58
C MET A 8 68.80 -25.34 6.94
N PRO A 9 68.06 -26.08 6.12
CA PRO A 9 68.75 -27.21 5.47
C PRO A 9 68.45 -27.33 3.97
N ASP A 10 69.44 -27.89 3.27
CA ASP A 10 69.38 -28.26 1.85
C ASP A 10 69.61 -29.78 1.73
N SER A 11 69.11 -30.35 0.63
CA SER A 11 69.63 -31.53 -0.06
C SER A 11 69.31 -32.96 0.44
N ARG A 12 68.45 -33.59 -0.39
CA ARG A 12 68.73 -34.79 -1.20
C ARG A 12 68.44 -36.21 -0.65
N GLN A 13 67.98 -37.01 -1.62
CA GLN A 13 68.02 -38.48 -1.74
C GLN A 13 67.13 -39.33 -0.81
N LEU A 14 66.07 -39.88 -1.41
CA LEU A 14 65.88 -41.33 -1.49
C LEU A 14 65.04 -41.66 -2.73
N ALA A 15 65.33 -42.78 -3.39
CA ALA A 15 64.67 -43.22 -4.61
C ALA A 15 64.31 -44.71 -4.53
N MET A 16 63.13 -45.08 -5.05
CA MET A 16 62.88 -46.23 -5.96
C MET A 16 61.48 -46.84 -5.80
N ALA A 17 60.93 -47.28 -6.95
CA ALA A 17 59.87 -48.30 -7.16
C ALA A 17 58.44 -48.01 -6.66
N SER A 18 57.35 -48.43 -7.33
CA SER A 18 57.16 -48.94 -8.70
C SER A 18 55.66 -49.09 -9.08
N MET A 19 55.37 -49.19 -10.38
CA MET A 19 54.16 -49.79 -11.03
C MET A 19 52.81 -49.01 -11.05
N LEU A 20 52.47 -48.56 -12.28
CA LEU A 20 51.25 -48.80 -13.12
C LEU A 20 49.96 -49.40 -12.47
N PRO A 21 48.74 -49.15 -13.03
CA PRO A 21 48.48 -48.95 -14.47
C PRO A 21 47.49 -47.85 -14.91
N LEU A 22 47.45 -47.67 -16.24
CA LEU A 22 46.53 -46.84 -17.02
C LEU A 22 45.07 -47.33 -16.93
N THR A 23 44.11 -46.40 -16.93
CA THR A 23 42.72 -46.64 -17.32
C THR A 23 42.27 -45.66 -18.39
N ALA A 24 41.29 -46.08 -19.21
CA ALA A 24 41.01 -45.48 -20.51
C ALA A 24 40.23 -44.16 -20.43
N ARG A 25 40.47 -43.27 -21.41
CA ARG A 25 39.76 -42.01 -21.59
C ARG A 25 38.69 -42.19 -22.68
N GLU A 26 37.44 -42.30 -22.29
CA GLU A 26 36.32 -42.46 -23.23
C GLU A 26 36.05 -41.18 -24.04
N LYS A 27 35.55 -41.36 -25.26
CA LYS A 27 35.15 -40.27 -26.16
C LYS A 27 33.68 -39.88 -25.89
N PRO A 28 33.32 -38.59 -25.84
CA PRO A 28 31.92 -38.20 -25.93
C PRO A 28 31.38 -38.47 -27.35
N VAL A 29 30.21 -39.09 -27.43
CA VAL A 29 29.49 -39.35 -28.68
C VAL A 29 28.63 -38.13 -29.04
N LEU A 30 28.73 -37.67 -30.28
CA LEU A 30 27.81 -36.69 -30.86
C LEU A 30 26.41 -37.30 -31.00
N ALA A 31 25.47 -36.88 -30.15
CA ALA A 31 24.05 -37.15 -30.34
C ALA A 31 23.44 -36.10 -31.28
N ARG A 32 22.59 -36.55 -32.21
CA ARG A 32 21.95 -35.72 -33.24
C ARG A 32 20.82 -34.88 -32.65
N LEU A 33 20.62 -33.71 -33.26
CA LEU A 33 19.35 -32.99 -33.22
C LEU A 33 18.30 -33.79 -34.01
N ASP A 34 17.11 -33.95 -33.43
CA ASP A 34 15.89 -34.34 -34.16
C ASP A 34 14.78 -33.35 -33.75
N ASP A 35 14.15 -32.74 -34.74
CA ASP A 35 13.00 -31.85 -34.56
C ASP A 35 11.75 -32.64 -34.15
N ARG A 36 10.95 -32.12 -33.20
CA ARG A 36 9.50 -32.34 -33.20
C ARG A 36 8.70 -31.36 -32.36
N GLU A 37 7.53 -31.03 -32.90
CA GLU A 37 6.60 -30.01 -32.41
C GLU A 37 5.68 -30.51 -31.28
N ALA A 38 5.07 -29.54 -30.59
CA ALA A 38 3.75 -29.59 -29.96
C ALA A 38 3.43 -30.70 -28.92
N ASN A 39 3.38 -30.31 -27.65
CA ASN A 39 2.08 -30.16 -26.94
C ASN A 39 2.20 -29.50 -25.56
N LEU A 40 1.29 -28.57 -25.26
CA LEU A 40 1.10 -27.97 -23.93
C LEU A 40 0.11 -28.80 -23.10
N PRO A 41 0.29 -28.87 -21.77
CA PRO A 41 -0.84 -29.01 -20.85
C PRO A 41 -0.96 -27.81 -19.91
N ALA A 42 -2.17 -27.26 -19.80
CA ALA A 42 -2.48 -26.16 -18.89
C ALA A 42 -2.59 -26.64 -17.43
N VAL A 43 -1.89 -25.96 -16.52
CA VAL A 43 -1.99 -26.22 -15.07
C VAL A 43 -2.96 -25.22 -14.43
N ARG A 44 -4.06 -25.73 -13.85
CA ARG A 44 -4.99 -24.94 -13.04
C ARG A 44 -4.42 -24.74 -11.62
N PRO A 45 -4.57 -23.56 -10.99
CA PRO A 45 -4.34 -23.41 -9.56
C PRO A 45 -5.53 -23.97 -8.76
N GLN A 46 -5.27 -24.81 -7.76
CA GLN A 46 -6.27 -25.23 -6.77
C GLN A 46 -6.41 -24.18 -5.67
N SER A 47 -7.65 -23.87 -5.30
CA SER A 47 -7.98 -22.96 -4.19
C SER A 47 -8.65 -23.71 -3.03
N GLN A 48 -7.89 -23.93 -1.96
CA GLN A 48 -8.38 -24.22 -0.60
C GLN A 48 -7.41 -23.52 0.38
N GLY A 49 -7.82 -22.93 1.50
CA GLY A 49 -9.17 -22.80 2.04
C GLY A 49 -9.23 -23.08 3.54
N GLN A 50 -8.67 -22.19 4.38
CA GLN A 50 -8.96 -22.15 5.81
C GLN A 50 -8.58 -20.79 6.42
N ARG A 51 -9.55 -20.08 6.98
CA ARG A 51 -9.36 -18.99 7.95
C ARG A 51 -10.04 -19.41 9.25
N GLN A 52 -9.31 -19.46 10.34
CA GLN A 52 -9.90 -19.61 11.67
C GLN A 52 -10.34 -18.22 12.17
N GLY A 53 -11.59 -18.10 12.61
CA GLY A 53 -12.08 -16.92 13.32
C GLY A 53 -11.93 -17.13 14.83
N GLY A 54 -11.28 -16.19 15.51
CA GLY A 54 -11.19 -16.19 16.97
C GLY A 54 -12.32 -15.36 17.59
N GLU A 55 -13.19 -16.01 18.36
CA GLU A 55 -14.26 -15.35 19.12
C GLU A 55 -13.69 -14.59 20.32
N TRP A 56 -14.11 -13.33 20.50
CA TRP A 56 -13.89 -12.56 21.73
C TRP A 56 -15.21 -12.42 22.49
N ALA A 57 -15.39 -13.22 23.54
CA ALA A 57 -16.58 -13.18 24.38
C ALA A 57 -16.29 -12.51 25.72
N VAL A 58 -16.71 -11.25 25.89
CA VAL A 58 -16.64 -10.53 27.17
C VAL A 58 -17.95 -10.72 27.93
N LYS A 59 -17.90 -11.42 29.06
CA LYS A 59 -19.02 -11.53 30.01
C LYS A 59 -19.04 -10.33 30.95
N LEU A 60 -20.08 -9.51 30.87
CA LEU A 60 -20.45 -8.57 31.92
C LEU A 60 -21.64 -9.13 32.72
N ARG A 61 -21.49 -9.22 34.04
CA ARG A 61 -22.60 -9.44 34.97
C ARG A 61 -23.23 -8.09 35.32
N SER A 62 -24.55 -8.07 35.48
CA SER A 62 -25.27 -7.02 36.18
C SER A 62 -26.26 -7.64 37.17
N GLU A 63 -26.32 -7.07 38.37
CA GLU A 63 -27.29 -7.43 39.42
C GLU A 63 -28.42 -6.39 39.47
N PRO A 64 -29.64 -6.74 39.94
CA PRO A 64 -30.79 -5.83 39.96
C PRO A 64 -30.95 -5.08 41.30
N PRO A 65 -31.45 -3.83 41.31
CA PRO A 65 -31.85 -3.12 42.52
C PRO A 65 -33.24 -3.55 43.03
N PRO A 66 -33.59 -3.27 44.30
CA PRO A 66 -34.78 -3.80 44.96
C PRO A 66 -36.07 -3.02 44.68
N ARG A 67 -37.21 -3.65 45.01
CA ARG A 67 -38.57 -3.09 44.90
C ARG A 67 -38.93 -2.21 46.10
N SER A 68 -39.82 -1.25 45.87
CA SER A 68 -40.59 -0.54 46.91
C SER A 68 -42.09 -0.71 46.69
N ASP A 69 -42.85 -0.75 47.78
CA ASP A 69 -44.29 -1.05 47.84
C ASP A 69 -45.18 0.21 47.66
N PRO A 70 -46.49 0.06 47.35
CA PRO A 70 -47.36 1.17 46.96
C PRO A 70 -48.12 1.82 48.13
N PRO A 71 -48.43 3.13 48.09
CA PRO A 71 -49.31 3.78 49.05
C PRO A 71 -50.81 3.64 48.68
N GLU A 72 -51.65 3.61 49.71
CA GLU A 72 -53.08 3.36 49.61
C GLU A 72 -53.96 4.60 49.37
N LYS A 73 -55.18 4.31 48.89
CA LYS A 73 -56.37 5.15 48.76
C LYS A 73 -56.64 6.14 49.91
N LEU A 74 -56.83 7.42 49.60
CA LEU A 74 -57.80 8.32 50.25
C LEU A 74 -58.43 9.21 49.16
N ARG A 75 -59.71 8.98 48.81
CA ARG A 75 -60.92 9.66 49.34
C ARG A 75 -61.07 11.13 48.88
N SER A 76 -62.09 11.34 48.06
CA SER A 76 -62.53 12.62 47.51
C SER A 76 -63.61 13.29 48.35
N GLU A 77 -63.50 14.59 48.59
CA GLU A 77 -64.64 15.50 48.81
C GLU A 77 -64.40 16.83 48.05
N PRO A 78 -65.47 17.57 47.68
CA PRO A 78 -65.38 18.68 46.70
C PRO A 78 -65.44 20.07 47.35
N LEU A 79 -64.86 21.07 46.68
CA LEU A 79 -65.19 22.49 46.90
C LEU A 79 -65.52 23.20 45.58
N GLU A 80 -66.70 23.80 45.52
CA GLU A 80 -67.05 24.86 44.58
C GLU A 80 -66.55 26.23 45.08
N ASP A 81 -66.54 27.22 44.19
CA ASP A 81 -66.43 28.67 44.45
C ASP A 81 -65.28 29.23 45.32
N VAL A 82 -64.31 29.88 44.66
CA VAL A 82 -64.01 31.32 44.88
C VAL A 82 -63.53 31.98 43.57
N LYS A 83 -64.37 32.84 42.96
CA LYS A 83 -63.95 33.79 41.91
C LYS A 83 -64.33 35.24 42.30
N ALA A 84 -63.58 35.83 43.23
CA ALA A 84 -63.66 37.27 43.49
C ALA A 84 -62.39 37.83 44.14
N GLY A 85 -61.82 38.90 43.57
CA GLY A 85 -61.04 39.88 44.32
C GLY A 85 -59.52 39.92 44.10
N SER A 86 -59.07 40.70 43.12
CA SER A 86 -58.06 41.74 43.35
C SER A 86 -57.88 42.66 42.14
N ARG A 87 -58.55 43.82 42.18
CA ARG A 87 -58.26 44.98 41.33
C ARG A 87 -58.30 46.21 42.23
N ARG A 88 -57.18 46.53 42.89
CA ARG A 88 -57.01 47.81 43.59
C ARG A 88 -56.23 48.76 42.70
N MET A 89 -56.87 49.87 42.33
CA MET A 89 -56.16 51.04 41.81
C MET A 89 -55.56 51.78 43.00
N LEU A 90 -54.33 52.27 42.84
CA LEU A 90 -53.72 53.22 43.76
C LEU A 90 -54.36 54.61 43.53
N THR A 91 -54.56 55.36 44.60
CA THR A 91 -55.18 56.69 44.59
C THR A 91 -54.13 57.79 44.64
N GLU A 92 -54.40 58.91 43.97
CA GLU A 92 -53.42 60.00 43.71
C GLU A 92 -52.88 60.71 44.98
N ASP A 93 -53.52 60.56 46.14
CA ASP A 93 -53.06 61.15 47.41
C ASP A 93 -51.73 60.56 47.94
N GLU A 94 -51.32 59.35 47.52
CA GLU A 94 -50.06 58.72 47.97
C GLU A 94 -48.82 59.27 47.24
N LEU A 95 -48.98 60.05 46.17
CA LEU A 95 -47.87 60.61 45.38
C LEU A 95 -47.33 61.95 45.91
N SER A 96 -47.94 62.55 46.94
CA SER A 96 -47.63 63.90 47.42
C SER A 96 -46.64 63.98 48.60
N LEU A 97 -46.19 62.83 49.14
CA LEU A 97 -45.28 62.79 50.31
C LEU A 97 -43.80 62.50 49.99
N ALA A 98 -43.47 62.14 48.75
CA ALA A 98 -42.08 61.94 48.32
C ALA A 98 -41.40 63.28 47.97
N ARG A 99 -41.13 64.12 48.99
CA ARG A 99 -40.15 65.22 48.82
C ARG A 99 -38.76 64.59 48.63
N PRO A 100 -38.05 64.84 47.52
CA PRO A 100 -36.68 64.36 47.38
C PRO A 100 -35.79 65.08 48.39
N ASP A 101 -35.14 64.31 49.26
CA ASP A 101 -34.18 64.82 50.23
C ASP A 101 -32.93 65.32 49.48
N PRO A 102 -32.57 66.62 49.53
CA PRO A 102 -31.49 67.19 48.71
C PRO A 102 -30.08 66.79 49.16
N GLY A 103 -29.92 65.82 50.07
CA GLY A 103 -28.66 65.44 50.70
C GLY A 103 -27.68 64.59 49.88
N TYR A 104 -28.13 63.89 48.83
CA TYR A 104 -27.34 62.81 48.19
C TYR A 104 -27.10 62.91 46.66
N PRO A 105 -26.83 64.09 46.05
CA PRO A 105 -26.46 64.15 44.63
C PRO A 105 -25.17 63.37 44.32
N GLY A 106 -24.24 63.31 45.28
CA GLY A 106 -22.95 62.64 45.11
C GLY A 106 -22.99 61.10 45.06
N GLU A 107 -24.05 60.43 45.54
CA GLU A 107 -24.14 58.96 45.45
C GLU A 107 -24.59 58.50 44.06
N CYS A 108 -25.53 59.22 43.44
CA CYS A 108 -25.92 58.94 42.06
C CYS A 108 -24.77 59.19 41.07
N GLU A 109 -23.95 60.23 41.30
CA GLU A 109 -22.75 60.48 40.49
C GLU A 109 -21.65 59.42 40.72
N ARG A 110 -21.44 58.94 41.96
CA ARG A 110 -20.52 57.81 42.22
C ARG A 110 -20.98 56.53 41.54
N LEU A 111 -22.27 56.18 41.65
CA LEU A 111 -22.86 55.00 40.99
C LEU A 111 -22.73 55.08 39.47
N ARG A 112 -23.00 56.26 38.87
CA ARG A 112 -22.79 56.47 37.44
C ARG A 112 -21.32 56.32 37.05
N SER A 113 -20.40 56.97 37.77
CA SER A 113 -18.95 56.88 37.51
C SER A 113 -18.43 55.44 37.63
N HIS A 114 -18.94 54.67 38.60
CA HIS A 114 -18.56 53.27 38.77
C HIS A 114 -19.11 52.37 37.65
N CYS A 115 -20.34 52.60 37.18
CA CYS A 115 -20.89 51.90 36.02
C CYS A 115 -20.11 52.23 34.73
N GLU A 116 -19.70 53.49 34.55
CA GLU A 116 -18.88 53.92 33.41
C GLU A 116 -17.47 53.28 33.44
N GLU A 117 -16.87 53.16 34.63
CA GLU A 117 -15.58 52.49 34.82
C GLU A 117 -15.65 50.98 34.57
N LEU A 118 -16.71 50.30 35.03
CA LEU A 118 -16.96 48.88 34.74
C LEU A 118 -17.20 48.63 33.23
N LEU A 119 -17.95 49.49 32.55
CA LEU A 119 -18.15 49.40 31.10
C LEU A 119 -16.85 49.62 30.32
N ARG A 120 -16.01 50.56 30.77
CA ARG A 120 -14.66 50.77 30.20
C ARG A 120 -13.77 49.55 30.42
N LEU A 121 -13.72 49.00 31.63
CA LEU A 121 -12.93 47.81 31.94
C LEU A 121 -13.37 46.61 31.10
N ASN A 122 -14.68 46.41 30.90
CA ASN A 122 -15.21 45.34 30.03
C ASN A 122 -14.80 45.54 28.57
N ALA A 123 -14.79 46.78 28.07
CA ALA A 123 -14.30 47.10 26.73
C ALA A 123 -12.79 46.82 26.59
N ASP A 124 -11.97 47.27 27.54
CA ASP A 124 -10.51 47.00 27.56
C ASP A 124 -10.23 45.49 27.66
N LEU A 125 -11.02 44.72 28.42
CA LEU A 125 -10.89 43.26 28.53
C LEU A 125 -11.20 42.57 27.20
N ARG A 126 -12.29 42.96 26.53
CA ARG A 126 -12.65 42.43 25.20
C ARG A 126 -11.63 42.82 24.13
N GLN A 127 -11.10 44.05 24.19
CA GLN A 127 -10.04 44.47 23.28
C GLN A 127 -8.75 43.67 23.52
N LYS A 128 -8.34 43.45 24.77
CA LYS A 128 -7.20 42.57 25.09
C LYS A 128 -7.44 41.12 24.68
N GLN A 129 -8.66 40.59 24.79
CA GLN A 129 -9.01 39.26 24.28
C GLN A 129 -8.94 39.18 22.75
N LEU A 130 -9.25 40.27 22.03
CA LEU A 130 -9.09 40.36 20.57
C LEU A 130 -7.62 40.50 20.17
N GLU A 131 -6.82 41.30 20.90
CA GLU A 131 -5.37 41.47 20.68
C GLU A 131 -4.57 40.19 21.03
N GLN A 132 -4.97 39.48 22.08
CA GLN A 132 -4.46 38.14 22.41
C GLN A 132 -5.10 37.04 21.53
N GLY A 133 -6.14 37.37 20.77
CA GLY A 133 -6.84 36.54 19.77
C GLY A 133 -6.00 36.08 18.57
N SER A 134 -4.68 36.27 18.63
CA SER A 134 -3.67 35.66 17.77
C SER A 134 -3.77 34.12 17.67
N PHE A 135 -4.57 33.45 18.51
CA PHE A 135 -4.84 32.01 18.40
C PHE A 135 -5.28 31.59 16.99
N ALA A 136 -6.13 32.38 16.31
CA ALA A 136 -6.50 32.10 14.92
C ALA A 136 -5.30 32.12 13.97
N GLY A 137 -4.44 33.14 14.07
CA GLY A 137 -3.22 33.25 13.25
C GLY A 137 -2.16 32.18 13.56
N LYS A 138 -2.03 31.77 14.83
CA LYS A 138 -1.17 30.65 15.25
C LYS A 138 -1.71 29.30 14.76
N PHE A 139 -3.02 29.11 14.78
CA PHE A 139 -3.69 27.93 14.26
C PHE A 139 -3.55 27.84 12.73
N ASP A 140 -3.74 28.94 11.99
CA ASP A 140 -3.47 29.02 10.55
C ASP A 140 -2.00 28.75 10.20
N HIS A 141 -1.06 29.19 11.05
CA HIS A 141 0.37 28.89 10.89
C HIS A 141 0.65 27.39 11.08
N LEU A 142 0.09 26.76 12.12
CA LEU A 142 0.17 25.32 12.34
C LEU A 142 -0.46 24.52 11.20
N LEU A 143 -1.62 24.95 10.68
CA LEU A 143 -2.26 24.32 9.52
C LEU A 143 -1.40 24.43 8.25
N ARG A 144 -0.71 25.56 8.04
CA ARG A 144 0.27 25.70 6.96
C ARG A 144 1.46 24.75 7.12
N GLU A 145 2.03 24.64 8.31
CA GLU A 145 3.16 23.73 8.57
C GLU A 145 2.77 22.26 8.40
N VAL A 146 1.59 21.86 8.89
CA VAL A 146 1.04 20.51 8.68
C VAL A 146 0.82 20.24 7.18
N SER A 147 0.36 21.24 6.42
CA SER A 147 0.23 21.13 4.95
C SER A 147 1.59 21.01 4.25
N GLN A 148 2.60 21.76 4.70
CA GLN A 148 3.97 21.67 4.18
C GLN A 148 4.58 20.29 4.49
N MET A 149 4.49 19.79 5.73
CA MET A 149 4.89 18.43 6.09
C MET A 149 4.20 17.36 5.26
N ARG A 150 2.90 17.51 4.96
CA ARG A 150 2.17 16.58 4.10
C ARG A 150 2.71 16.58 2.67
N SER A 151 3.04 17.76 2.12
CA SER A 151 3.68 17.88 0.80
C SER A 151 5.10 17.27 0.76
N PHE A 152 5.89 17.45 1.82
CA PHE A 152 7.23 16.89 1.96
C PHE A 152 7.22 15.36 2.11
N ASN A 153 6.25 14.81 2.85
CA ASN A 153 6.04 13.36 2.88
C ASN A 153 5.65 12.78 1.51
N GLN A 154 4.95 13.56 0.68
CA GLN A 154 4.58 13.14 -0.67
C GLN A 154 5.79 13.15 -1.63
N THR A 155 6.69 14.12 -1.54
CA THR A 155 7.94 14.12 -2.31
C THR A 155 8.89 13.00 -1.86
N LEU A 156 9.00 12.71 -0.55
CA LEU A 156 9.77 11.58 -0.04
C LEU A 156 9.28 10.22 -0.59
N ARG A 157 7.95 10.02 -0.72
CA ARG A 157 7.40 8.82 -1.37
C ARG A 157 7.81 8.72 -2.85
N GLY A 158 7.73 9.82 -3.59
CA GLY A 158 8.20 9.88 -4.98
C GLY A 158 9.68 9.50 -5.12
N VAL A 159 10.54 10.00 -4.24
CA VAL A 159 11.98 9.64 -4.21
C VAL A 159 12.21 8.16 -3.87
N ALA A 160 11.41 7.59 -2.97
CA ALA A 160 11.48 6.16 -2.66
C ALA A 160 11.07 5.28 -3.86
N GLU A 161 10.01 5.66 -4.57
CA GLU A 161 9.53 4.98 -5.77
C GLU A 161 10.55 5.04 -6.93
N THR A 162 11.13 6.21 -7.21
CA THR A 162 12.19 6.33 -8.23
C THR A 162 13.43 5.54 -7.84
N THR A 163 13.83 5.55 -6.57
CA THR A 163 14.96 4.75 -6.08
C THR A 163 14.72 3.25 -6.23
N GLN A 164 13.48 2.79 -5.97
CA GLN A 164 13.09 1.40 -6.17
C GLN A 164 13.09 1.02 -7.66
N GLN A 165 12.67 1.93 -8.54
CA GLN A 165 12.69 1.74 -9.98
C GLN A 165 14.11 1.65 -10.53
N CYS A 166 15.01 2.57 -10.18
CA CYS A 166 16.43 2.49 -10.54
C CYS A 166 17.08 1.19 -10.05
N ARG A 167 16.72 0.68 -8.85
CA ARG A 167 17.19 -0.63 -8.37
C ARG A 167 16.70 -1.81 -9.22
N LYS A 168 15.52 -1.73 -9.85
CA LYS A 168 15.04 -2.77 -10.79
C LYS A 168 15.82 -2.71 -12.10
N GLU A 169 16.02 -1.51 -12.63
CA GLU A 169 16.74 -1.28 -13.89
C GLU A 169 18.22 -1.69 -13.78
N VAL A 170 18.90 -1.37 -12.67
CA VAL A 170 20.26 -1.84 -12.39
C VAL A 170 20.33 -3.37 -12.30
N LYS A 171 19.31 -4.03 -11.71
CA LYS A 171 19.25 -5.51 -11.70
C LYS A 171 19.02 -6.10 -13.09
N GLN A 172 18.21 -5.46 -13.92
CA GLN A 172 18.00 -5.87 -15.31
C GLN A 172 19.29 -5.71 -16.13
N LEU A 173 19.98 -4.57 -16.02
CA LEU A 173 21.30 -4.36 -16.62
C LEU A 173 22.32 -5.40 -16.17
N HIS A 174 22.39 -5.71 -14.87
CA HIS A 174 23.28 -6.75 -14.35
C HIS A 174 22.92 -8.16 -14.88
N SER A 175 21.65 -8.43 -15.23
CA SER A 175 21.26 -9.70 -15.88
C SER A 175 21.53 -9.76 -17.38
N LEU A 176 21.78 -8.61 -18.03
CA LEU A 176 22.06 -8.49 -19.47
C LEU A 176 23.56 -8.44 -19.81
N VAL A 177 24.42 -8.22 -18.81
CA VAL A 177 25.88 -8.28 -18.96
C VAL A 177 26.34 -9.68 -18.55
N PRO A 178 26.82 -10.54 -19.47
CA PRO A 178 27.44 -11.80 -19.11
C PRO A 178 28.65 -11.55 -18.19
N PRO A 179 28.89 -12.40 -17.18
CA PRO A 179 30.04 -12.22 -16.31
C PRO A 179 31.34 -12.22 -17.13
N ILE A 180 32.26 -11.31 -16.81
CA ILE A 180 33.49 -11.03 -17.61
C ILE A 180 34.34 -12.30 -17.86
N SER A 181 34.21 -13.32 -17.00
CA SER A 181 34.78 -14.66 -17.20
C SER A 181 34.34 -15.36 -18.49
N GLU A 182 33.09 -15.18 -18.93
CA GLU A 182 32.57 -15.79 -20.17
C GLU A 182 33.15 -15.11 -21.41
N LEU A 183 33.31 -13.78 -21.37
CA LEU A 183 33.97 -12.99 -22.43
C LEU A 183 35.44 -13.41 -22.62
N SER A 184 36.15 -13.72 -21.53
CA SER A 184 37.52 -14.24 -21.59
C SER A 184 37.59 -15.60 -22.27
N GLY A 185 36.66 -16.53 -21.96
CA GLY A 185 36.60 -17.84 -22.60
C GLY A 185 36.27 -17.76 -24.09
N LEU A 186 35.35 -16.86 -24.47
CA LEU A 186 34.97 -16.64 -25.87
C LEU A 186 36.12 -16.06 -26.70
N MET A 187 36.95 -15.17 -26.11
CA MET A 187 38.19 -14.69 -26.75
C MET A 187 39.23 -15.80 -26.91
N GLU A 188 39.45 -16.67 -25.93
CA GLU A 188 40.42 -17.77 -26.07
C GLU A 188 40.01 -18.76 -27.17
N VAL A 189 38.72 -19.08 -27.29
CA VAL A 189 38.20 -19.94 -28.37
C VAL A 189 38.41 -19.28 -29.74
N ALA A 190 38.01 -18.03 -29.92
CA ALA A 190 38.15 -17.32 -31.20
C ALA A 190 39.62 -17.16 -31.64
N VAL A 191 40.53 -16.85 -30.69
CA VAL A 191 41.97 -16.77 -30.96
C VAL A 191 42.56 -18.16 -31.28
N GLY A 192 42.05 -19.22 -30.65
CA GLY A 192 42.41 -20.60 -30.94
C GLY A 192 42.04 -21.02 -32.37
N GLU A 193 40.79 -20.81 -32.78
CA GLU A 193 40.30 -21.14 -34.12
C GLU A 193 41.05 -20.38 -35.23
N LEU A 194 41.24 -19.06 -35.06
CA LEU A 194 41.98 -18.23 -36.02
C LEU A 194 43.43 -18.73 -36.19
N ARG A 195 44.09 -19.12 -35.10
CA ARG A 195 45.46 -19.66 -35.11
C ARG A 195 45.53 -21.00 -35.81
N SER A 196 44.56 -21.89 -35.60
CA SER A 196 44.48 -23.19 -36.27
C SER A 196 44.23 -23.04 -37.77
N SER A 197 43.33 -22.15 -38.19
CA SER A 197 43.05 -21.87 -39.60
C SER A 197 44.31 -21.38 -40.34
N LEU A 198 45.00 -20.38 -39.77
CA LEU A 198 46.22 -19.81 -40.36
C LEU A 198 47.35 -20.85 -40.48
N GLN A 199 47.47 -21.76 -39.51
CA GLN A 199 48.47 -22.83 -39.55
C GLN A 199 48.21 -23.88 -40.62
N GLU A 200 46.94 -24.13 -40.96
CA GLU A 200 46.59 -25.09 -42.01
C GLU A 200 46.78 -24.47 -43.41
N GLU A 201 46.34 -23.22 -43.63
CA GLU A 201 46.58 -22.48 -44.87
C GLU A 201 48.08 -22.36 -45.19
N MET A 202 48.92 -22.01 -44.20
CA MET A 202 50.38 -21.98 -44.38
C MET A 202 50.96 -23.35 -44.74
N ARG A 203 50.40 -24.44 -44.19
CA ARG A 203 50.85 -25.81 -44.51
C ARG A 203 50.49 -26.19 -45.94
N GLU A 204 49.29 -25.85 -46.38
CA GLU A 204 48.81 -26.15 -47.74
C GLU A 204 49.60 -25.39 -48.81
N ILE A 205 49.85 -24.08 -48.60
CA ILE A 205 50.69 -23.26 -49.49
C ILE A 205 52.09 -23.88 -49.62
N VAL A 206 52.75 -24.19 -48.49
CA VAL A 206 54.10 -24.79 -48.50
C VAL A 206 54.10 -26.18 -49.16
N ALA A 207 53.06 -26.99 -48.95
CA ALA A 207 52.94 -28.29 -49.60
C ALA A 207 52.80 -28.16 -51.14
N SER A 208 52.03 -27.19 -51.62
CA SER A 208 51.82 -26.95 -53.05
C SER A 208 53.11 -26.47 -53.77
N GLU A 209 53.84 -25.54 -53.16
CA GLU A 209 55.15 -25.06 -53.65
C GLU A 209 56.18 -26.20 -53.72
N VAL A 210 56.28 -27.02 -52.66
CA VAL A 210 57.19 -28.17 -52.62
C VAL A 210 56.81 -29.24 -53.66
N ALA A 211 55.53 -29.44 -53.95
CA ALA A 211 55.07 -30.34 -55.00
C ALA A 211 55.47 -29.83 -56.40
N SER A 212 55.23 -28.54 -56.69
CA SER A 212 55.62 -27.87 -57.94
C SER A 212 57.13 -27.97 -58.19
N LEU A 213 57.96 -27.69 -57.18
CA LEU A 213 59.42 -27.79 -57.28
C LEU A 213 59.89 -29.23 -57.53
N ARG A 214 59.24 -30.24 -56.94
CA ARG A 214 59.53 -31.66 -57.20
C ARG A 214 59.20 -32.06 -58.63
N GLU A 215 58.09 -31.57 -59.18
CA GLU A 215 57.69 -31.83 -60.57
C GLU A 215 58.68 -31.20 -61.56
N GLN A 216 59.09 -29.96 -61.33
CA GLN A 216 60.13 -29.31 -62.14
C GLN A 216 61.44 -30.09 -62.12
N LEU A 217 61.87 -30.56 -60.95
CA LEU A 217 63.09 -31.36 -60.80
C LEU A 217 63.01 -32.71 -61.52
N THR A 218 61.86 -33.39 -61.49
CA THR A 218 61.66 -34.66 -62.21
C THR A 218 61.69 -34.45 -63.72
N ARG A 219 61.00 -33.42 -64.24
CA ARG A 219 61.08 -33.07 -65.68
C ARG A 219 62.51 -32.76 -66.15
N ILE A 220 63.32 -32.08 -65.34
CA ILE A 220 64.74 -31.84 -65.63
C ILE A 220 65.53 -33.16 -65.66
N HIS A 221 65.30 -34.05 -64.70
CA HIS A 221 65.97 -35.35 -64.63
C HIS A 221 65.60 -36.27 -65.80
N GLU A 222 64.33 -36.32 -66.19
CA GLU A 222 63.86 -37.08 -67.36
C GLU A 222 64.49 -36.56 -68.66
N ASN A 223 64.52 -35.25 -68.87
CA ASN A 223 65.15 -34.64 -70.03
C ASN A 223 66.66 -34.91 -70.09
N SER A 224 67.35 -34.86 -68.94
CA SER A 224 68.77 -35.22 -68.84
C SER A 224 69.02 -36.70 -69.18
N THR A 225 68.22 -37.60 -68.60
CA THR A 225 68.31 -39.05 -68.89
C THR A 225 68.03 -39.34 -70.37
N ARG A 226 67.05 -38.65 -70.99
CA ARG A 226 66.73 -38.78 -72.41
C ARG A 226 67.86 -38.26 -73.31
N MET A 227 68.49 -37.15 -72.95
CA MET A 227 69.69 -36.62 -73.63
C MET A 227 70.86 -37.61 -73.59
N VAL A 228 71.14 -38.19 -72.41
CA VAL A 228 72.19 -39.22 -72.26
C VAL A 228 71.86 -40.48 -73.07
N GLY A 229 70.61 -40.93 -73.05
CA GLY A 229 70.13 -42.06 -73.85
C GLY A 229 70.32 -41.85 -75.36
N LEU A 230 69.94 -40.67 -75.88
CA LEU A 230 70.17 -40.31 -77.29
C LEU A 230 71.67 -40.23 -77.62
N THR A 231 72.50 -39.72 -76.70
CA THR A 231 73.96 -39.64 -76.91
C THR A 231 74.59 -41.03 -76.97
N LEU A 232 74.11 -41.98 -76.14
CA LEU A 232 74.56 -43.38 -76.16
C LEU A 232 74.05 -44.15 -77.38
N ALA A 233 72.81 -43.91 -77.81
CA ALA A 233 72.24 -44.51 -79.03
C ALA A 233 73.04 -44.07 -80.26
N ASN A 234 73.23 -42.75 -80.44
CA ASN A 234 74.05 -42.22 -81.54
C ASN A 234 75.48 -42.79 -81.52
N ARG A 235 76.08 -42.96 -80.33
CA ARG A 235 77.42 -43.56 -80.20
C ARG A 235 77.44 -45.04 -80.63
N LYS A 236 76.39 -45.80 -80.31
CA LYS A 236 76.24 -47.19 -80.75
C LYS A 236 76.09 -47.28 -82.26
N ASP A 237 75.30 -46.40 -82.87
CA ASP A 237 75.14 -46.33 -84.32
C ASP A 237 76.47 -45.95 -85.01
N PHE A 238 77.27 -45.05 -84.43
CA PHE A 238 78.62 -44.73 -84.91
C PHE A 238 79.63 -45.90 -84.80
N ASP A 239 79.53 -46.74 -83.76
CA ASP A 239 80.38 -47.92 -83.60
C ASP A 239 79.94 -49.09 -84.52
N GLU A 240 78.63 -49.24 -84.80
CA GLU A 240 78.07 -50.25 -85.72
C GLU A 240 78.17 -49.86 -87.20
N HIS A 241 78.35 -48.57 -87.51
CA HIS A 241 78.53 -48.06 -88.86
C HIS A 241 79.90 -47.42 -89.05
N ARG A 242 80.87 -48.27 -89.44
CA ARG A 242 82.23 -47.88 -89.85
C ARG A 242 82.23 -47.19 -91.24
N MET A 243 81.45 -46.12 -91.35
CA MET A 243 81.18 -45.35 -92.57
C MET A 243 82.25 -44.28 -92.78
N GLY A 244 82.87 -44.30 -93.97
CA GLY A 244 83.67 -43.16 -94.43
C GLY A 244 82.74 -42.05 -94.88
N LEU A 245 82.49 -41.06 -94.01
CA LEU A 245 81.70 -39.87 -94.33
C LEU A 245 82.32 -39.10 -95.52
N SER A 246 81.47 -38.57 -96.40
CA SER A 246 81.91 -37.68 -97.47
C SER A 246 82.24 -36.28 -96.91
N SER A 247 83.07 -35.52 -97.64
CA SER A 247 83.53 -34.20 -97.16
C SER A 247 82.40 -33.22 -96.86
N ASN A 248 81.29 -33.30 -97.59
CA ASN A 248 80.16 -32.38 -97.44
C ASN A 248 79.32 -32.71 -96.18
N GLU A 249 79.11 -33.99 -95.90
CA GLU A 249 78.43 -34.45 -94.67
C GLU A 249 79.28 -34.13 -93.43
N LEU A 250 80.61 -34.19 -93.56
CA LEU A 250 81.54 -33.77 -92.53
C LEU A 250 81.45 -32.26 -92.24
N ASP A 251 81.30 -31.42 -93.27
CA ASP A 251 81.13 -29.97 -93.10
C ASP A 251 79.76 -29.61 -92.48
N GLU A 252 78.68 -30.29 -92.85
CA GLU A 252 77.37 -30.13 -92.18
C GLU A 252 77.43 -30.57 -90.70
N LEU A 253 78.09 -31.70 -90.40
CA LEU A 253 78.33 -32.13 -89.02
C LEU A 253 79.21 -31.13 -88.24
N LEU A 254 80.21 -30.52 -88.89
CA LEU A 254 81.02 -29.47 -88.27
C LEU A 254 80.20 -28.18 -88.03
N GLN A 255 79.27 -27.84 -88.92
CA GLN A 255 78.36 -26.70 -88.73
C GLN A 255 77.35 -26.96 -87.60
N LEU A 256 76.71 -28.13 -87.58
CA LEU A 256 75.85 -28.58 -86.48
C LEU A 256 76.59 -28.64 -85.14
N SER A 257 77.85 -29.09 -85.15
CA SER A 257 78.73 -29.10 -83.98
C SER A 257 79.05 -27.68 -83.48
N ARG A 258 79.33 -26.73 -84.39
CA ARG A 258 79.51 -25.30 -84.05
C ARG A 258 78.24 -24.69 -83.46
N SER A 259 77.08 -24.87 -84.11
CA SER A 259 75.80 -24.35 -83.62
C SER A 259 75.40 -24.97 -82.26
N SER A 260 75.65 -26.27 -82.08
CA SER A 260 75.43 -26.95 -80.79
C SER A 260 76.38 -26.42 -79.72
N LYS A 261 77.65 -26.16 -80.06
CA LYS A 261 78.63 -25.55 -79.15
C LYS A 261 78.21 -24.13 -78.76
N GLU A 262 77.74 -23.31 -79.70
CA GLU A 262 77.23 -21.95 -79.41
C GLU A 262 76.00 -21.98 -78.51
N LEU A 263 75.05 -22.89 -78.76
CA LEU A 263 73.85 -23.06 -77.94
C LEU A 263 74.20 -23.59 -76.54
N LEU A 264 75.16 -24.51 -76.43
CA LEU A 264 75.71 -24.95 -75.14
C LEU A 264 76.39 -23.80 -74.40
N MET A 265 77.25 -23.01 -75.04
CA MET A 265 77.89 -21.84 -74.42
C MET A 265 76.86 -20.78 -73.97
N SER A 266 75.81 -20.54 -74.77
CA SER A 266 74.70 -19.65 -74.38
C SER A 266 73.95 -20.18 -73.16
N ASN A 267 73.69 -21.49 -73.09
CA ASN A 267 73.03 -22.11 -71.95
C ASN A 267 73.93 -22.16 -70.71
N THR A 268 75.24 -22.40 -70.85
CA THR A 268 76.21 -22.27 -69.74
C THR A 268 76.20 -20.85 -69.20
N SER A 269 76.30 -19.82 -70.06
CA SER A 269 76.25 -18.42 -69.63
C SER A 269 74.92 -18.05 -68.93
N LYS A 270 73.78 -18.60 -69.36
CA LYS A 270 72.50 -18.44 -68.64
C LYS A 270 72.50 -19.16 -67.29
N LEU A 271 73.07 -20.37 -67.22
CA LEU A 271 73.19 -21.11 -65.97
C LEU A 271 74.07 -20.35 -64.97
N ASP A 272 75.21 -19.82 -65.41
CA ASP A 272 76.10 -18.98 -64.60
C ASP A 272 75.36 -17.74 -64.07
N ALA A 273 74.61 -17.04 -64.93
CA ALA A 273 73.79 -15.90 -64.52
C ALA A 273 72.70 -16.28 -63.50
N THR A 274 72.02 -17.42 -63.67
CA THR A 274 71.06 -17.92 -62.66
C THR A 274 71.74 -18.34 -61.37
N TRP A 275 72.96 -18.86 -61.43
CA TRP A 275 73.76 -19.25 -60.27
C TRP A 275 74.20 -18.03 -59.46
N ASP A 276 74.64 -16.96 -60.11
CA ASP A 276 74.93 -15.68 -59.47
C ASP A 276 73.67 -15.08 -58.81
N GLN A 277 72.51 -15.19 -59.46
CA GLN A 277 71.23 -14.78 -58.88
C GLN A 277 70.85 -15.63 -57.64
N ILE A 278 71.10 -16.95 -57.67
CA ILE A 278 70.91 -17.83 -56.51
C ILE A 278 71.87 -17.46 -55.37
N ILE A 279 73.14 -17.14 -55.67
CA ILE A 279 74.12 -16.66 -54.66
C ILE A 279 73.67 -15.33 -54.06
N HIS A 280 73.17 -14.39 -54.88
CA HIS A 280 72.64 -13.11 -54.42
C HIS A 280 71.42 -13.31 -53.50
N ASN A 281 70.44 -14.10 -53.94
CA ASN A 281 69.25 -14.42 -53.15
C ASN A 281 69.61 -15.12 -51.83
N LYS A 282 70.60 -16.03 -51.83
CA LYS A 282 71.13 -16.67 -50.63
C LYS A 282 71.69 -15.66 -49.62
N LYS A 283 72.46 -14.66 -50.09
CA LYS A 283 72.97 -13.56 -49.24
C LYS A 283 71.84 -12.71 -48.68
N MET A 284 70.83 -12.38 -49.49
CA MET A 284 69.63 -11.65 -49.03
C MET A 284 68.85 -12.44 -47.97
N ILE A 285 68.66 -13.75 -48.14
CA ILE A 285 68.02 -14.62 -47.14
C ILE A 285 68.83 -14.66 -45.84
N GLN A 286 70.16 -14.71 -45.91
CA GLN A 286 71.03 -14.64 -44.72
C GLN A 286 70.89 -13.31 -43.97
N SER A 287 70.95 -12.18 -44.67
CA SER A 287 70.78 -10.85 -44.07
C SER A 287 69.38 -10.64 -43.48
N ASN A 288 68.34 -11.15 -44.14
CA ASN A 288 66.97 -11.14 -43.60
C ASN A 288 66.86 -12.03 -42.36
N ALA A 289 67.50 -13.20 -42.33
CA ALA A 289 67.52 -14.08 -41.15
C ALA A 289 68.26 -13.44 -39.95
N GLU A 290 69.34 -12.71 -40.18
CA GLU A 290 70.03 -11.92 -39.15
C GLU A 290 69.11 -10.81 -38.60
N THR A 291 68.42 -10.08 -39.48
CA THR A 291 67.45 -9.04 -39.10
C THR A 291 66.26 -9.60 -38.32
N ILE A 292 65.71 -10.75 -38.73
CA ILE A 292 64.66 -11.46 -37.99
C ILE A 292 65.15 -11.87 -36.60
N ASN A 293 66.39 -12.36 -36.48
CA ASN A 293 66.97 -12.73 -35.19
C ASN A 293 67.23 -11.51 -34.29
N ALA A 294 67.63 -10.36 -34.85
CA ALA A 294 67.74 -9.10 -34.12
C ALA A 294 66.37 -8.63 -33.60
N ASN A 295 65.36 -8.58 -34.47
CA ASN A 295 63.99 -8.23 -34.10
C ASN A 295 63.41 -9.18 -33.04
N LYS A 296 63.71 -10.49 -33.13
CA LYS A 296 63.30 -11.46 -32.11
C LYS A 296 63.90 -11.18 -30.72
N ARG A 297 65.15 -10.69 -30.65
CA ARG A 297 65.75 -10.26 -29.37
C ARG A 297 65.05 -9.03 -28.80
N ILE A 298 64.81 -8.01 -29.64
CA ILE A 298 64.08 -6.79 -29.25
C ILE A 298 62.66 -7.12 -28.77
N ILE A 299 61.97 -8.07 -29.40
CA ILE A 299 60.64 -8.52 -28.96
C ILE A 299 60.70 -9.18 -27.58
N GLU A 300 61.69 -10.01 -27.30
CA GLU A 300 61.83 -10.69 -26.00
C GLU A 300 62.26 -9.70 -24.89
N GLU A 301 63.08 -8.70 -25.22
CA GLU A 301 63.43 -7.58 -24.33
C GLU A 301 62.20 -6.70 -24.02
N ASN A 302 61.44 -6.29 -25.04
CA ASN A 302 60.18 -5.57 -24.87
C ASN A 302 59.15 -6.37 -24.05
N LYS A 303 59.07 -7.69 -24.23
CA LYS A 303 58.22 -8.58 -23.43
C LYS A 303 58.65 -8.59 -21.95
N SER A 304 59.95 -8.60 -21.67
CA SER A 304 60.49 -8.46 -20.31
C SER A 304 60.09 -7.10 -19.69
N HIS A 305 60.24 -6.00 -20.44
CA HIS A 305 59.79 -4.67 -19.99
C HIS A 305 58.29 -4.59 -19.75
N ILE A 306 57.46 -5.19 -20.61
CA ILE A 306 56.00 -5.25 -20.42
C ILE A 306 55.66 -6.04 -19.16
N GLN A 307 56.33 -7.15 -18.89
CA GLN A 307 56.13 -7.94 -17.66
C GLN A 307 56.54 -7.15 -16.40
N ALA A 308 57.68 -6.44 -16.43
CA ALA A 308 58.12 -5.58 -15.35
C ALA A 308 57.12 -4.44 -15.08
N ASN A 309 56.64 -3.77 -16.13
CA ASN A 309 55.65 -2.70 -16.02
C ASN A 309 54.28 -3.24 -15.52
N GLN A 310 53.85 -4.42 -15.96
CA GLN A 310 52.64 -5.07 -15.45
C GLN A 310 52.75 -5.41 -13.96
N GLN A 311 53.93 -5.78 -13.47
CA GLN A 311 54.14 -6.01 -12.04
C GLN A 311 54.14 -4.68 -11.27
N ALA A 312 54.85 -3.66 -11.74
CA ALA A 312 54.86 -2.34 -11.10
C ALA A 312 53.44 -1.73 -10.99
N ILE A 313 52.61 -1.87 -12.03
CA ILE A 313 51.20 -1.43 -11.99
C ILE A 313 50.39 -2.21 -10.95
N LYS A 314 50.61 -3.52 -10.78
CA LYS A 314 49.94 -4.31 -9.72
C LYS A 314 50.37 -3.87 -8.33
N ASP A 315 51.67 -3.67 -8.13
CA ASP A 315 52.23 -3.25 -6.84
C ASP A 315 51.72 -1.84 -6.46
N GLU A 316 51.60 -0.93 -7.43
CA GLU A 316 51.02 0.40 -7.25
C GLU A 316 49.49 0.35 -7.00
N GLN A 317 48.76 -0.52 -7.69
CA GLN A 317 47.32 -0.76 -7.44
C GLN A 317 47.09 -1.35 -6.04
N GLU A 318 47.93 -2.28 -5.58
CA GLU A 318 47.83 -2.85 -4.24
C GLU A 318 48.16 -1.80 -3.17
N LYS A 319 49.20 -0.99 -3.37
CA LYS A 319 49.52 0.16 -2.51
C LYS A 319 48.35 1.14 -2.41
N ALA A 320 47.79 1.57 -3.54
CA ALA A 320 46.64 2.47 -3.58
C ALA A 320 45.40 1.86 -2.91
N ARG A 321 45.20 0.54 -3.02
CA ARG A 321 44.11 -0.18 -2.33
C ARG A 321 44.30 -0.19 -0.80
N LEU A 322 45.54 -0.34 -0.32
CA LEU A 322 45.85 -0.27 1.11
C LEU A 322 45.66 1.15 1.66
N GLU A 323 46.16 2.18 0.96
CA GLU A 323 45.96 3.58 1.32
C GLU A 323 44.47 3.97 1.34
N ALA A 324 43.68 3.49 0.37
CA ALA A 324 42.24 3.70 0.34
C ALA A 324 41.51 3.00 1.50
N LEU A 325 41.96 1.80 1.91
CA LEU A 325 41.39 1.06 3.03
C LEU A 325 41.69 1.75 4.37
N GLU A 326 42.92 2.24 4.57
CA GLU A 326 43.31 3.06 5.72
C GLU A 326 42.51 4.38 5.77
N ALA A 327 42.26 5.01 4.61
CA ALA A 327 41.44 6.22 4.53
C ALA A 327 39.96 5.94 4.90
N VAL A 328 39.39 4.82 4.46
CA VAL A 328 38.03 4.40 4.84
C VAL A 328 37.94 4.11 6.34
N GLU A 329 38.93 3.45 6.93
CA GLU A 329 38.99 3.20 8.38
C GLU A 329 39.05 4.51 9.19
N LYS A 330 39.86 5.49 8.75
CA LYS A 330 39.90 6.83 9.36
C LYS A 330 38.57 7.58 9.24
N VAL A 331 37.89 7.50 8.09
CA VAL A 331 36.57 8.12 7.90
C VAL A 331 35.52 7.45 8.80
N ALA A 332 35.54 6.12 8.94
CA ALA A 332 34.65 5.41 9.84
C ALA A 332 34.87 5.80 11.31
N ALA A 333 36.13 5.90 11.75
CA ALA A 333 36.47 6.35 13.10
C ALA A 333 36.00 7.78 13.37
N LEU A 334 36.22 8.72 12.43
CA LEU A 334 35.74 10.10 12.53
C LEU A 334 34.21 10.20 12.50
N GLN A 335 33.52 9.35 11.74
CA GLN A 335 32.06 9.28 11.76
C GLN A 335 31.53 8.74 13.10
N GLU A 336 32.20 7.76 13.70
CA GLU A 336 31.84 7.24 15.02
C GLU A 336 32.05 8.32 16.10
N GLU A 337 33.18 9.03 16.07
CA GLU A 337 33.49 10.14 16.98
C GLU A 337 32.48 11.29 16.84
N LEU A 338 32.20 11.74 15.62
CA LEU A 338 31.17 12.75 15.33
C LEU A 338 29.79 12.31 15.82
N SER A 339 29.42 11.03 15.63
CA SER A 339 28.12 10.52 16.10
C SER A 339 28.00 10.51 17.63
N LYS A 340 29.09 10.27 18.35
CA LYS A 340 29.15 10.32 19.81
C LYS A 340 29.09 11.76 20.32
N GLU A 341 29.78 12.70 19.69
CA GLU A 341 29.68 14.12 20.05
C GLU A 341 28.28 14.67 19.78
N HIS A 342 27.71 14.41 18.60
CA HIS A 342 26.35 14.87 18.27
C HIS A 342 25.31 14.26 19.21
N SER A 343 25.36 12.95 19.45
CA SER A 343 24.44 12.28 20.38
C SER A 343 24.58 12.73 21.83
N ASN A 344 25.74 13.22 22.26
CA ASN A 344 25.93 13.75 23.62
C ASN A 344 25.53 15.22 23.73
N ALA A 345 25.86 16.05 22.73
CA ALA A 345 25.48 17.46 22.71
C ALA A 345 23.97 17.65 22.53
N GLU A 346 23.35 16.91 21.60
CA GLU A 346 21.91 16.91 21.39
C GLU A 346 21.16 16.39 22.62
N ARG A 347 21.68 15.34 23.28
CA ARG A 347 21.08 14.84 24.53
C ARG A 347 21.18 15.84 25.68
N LEU A 348 22.32 16.53 25.85
CA LEU A 348 22.45 17.57 26.89
C LEU A 348 21.51 18.76 26.63
N ALA A 349 21.41 19.21 25.37
CA ALA A 349 20.48 20.29 24.99
C ALA A 349 19.01 19.89 25.22
N LEU A 350 18.63 18.66 24.85
CA LEU A 350 17.29 18.13 25.11
C LEU A 350 17.01 17.90 26.60
N GLU A 351 18.03 17.57 27.40
CA GLU A 351 17.90 17.39 28.85
C GLU A 351 17.73 18.75 29.57
N GLU A 352 18.40 19.81 29.09
CA GLU A 352 18.19 21.20 29.52
C GLU A 352 16.82 21.75 29.10
N GLU A 353 16.42 21.57 27.82
CA GLU A 353 15.09 21.97 27.34
C GLU A 353 13.96 21.20 28.03
N LEU A 354 14.15 19.91 28.33
CA LEU A 354 13.20 19.11 29.09
C LEU A 354 13.08 19.62 30.54
N MET A 355 14.18 19.99 31.19
CA MET A 355 14.16 20.59 32.53
C MET A 355 13.46 21.95 32.53
N GLU A 356 13.75 22.82 31.56
CA GLU A 356 13.01 24.08 31.38
C GLU A 356 11.53 23.84 31.12
N SER A 357 11.19 22.88 30.27
CA SER A 357 9.79 22.54 29.95
C SER A 357 9.07 21.94 31.15
N GLN A 358 9.75 21.16 31.99
CA GLN A 358 9.20 20.64 33.25
C GLN A 358 9.01 21.75 34.27
N GLN A 359 9.94 22.71 34.39
CA GLN A 359 9.76 23.87 35.26
C GLN A 359 8.62 24.78 34.79
N LYS A 360 8.54 25.06 33.47
CA LYS A 360 7.41 25.80 32.87
C LYS A 360 6.09 25.06 33.10
N LYS A 361 6.09 23.73 32.97
CA LYS A 361 4.93 22.89 33.27
C LYS A 361 4.54 22.99 34.75
N MET A 362 5.45 22.83 35.70
CA MET A 362 5.15 22.96 37.14
C MET A 362 4.64 24.35 37.50
N ASN A 363 5.24 25.42 36.95
CA ASN A 363 4.78 26.78 37.17
C ASN A 363 3.36 27.00 36.59
N MET A 364 3.07 26.41 35.42
CA MET A 364 1.75 26.50 34.79
C MET A 364 0.71 25.60 35.45
N GLU A 365 1.10 24.44 36.01
CA GLU A 365 0.23 23.59 36.84
C GLU A 365 -0.08 24.25 38.18
N ALA A 366 0.90 24.91 38.81
CA ALA A 366 0.67 25.73 40.00
C ALA A 366 -0.28 26.88 39.71
N HIS A 367 -0.06 27.63 38.62
CA HIS A 367 -0.94 28.73 38.23
C HIS A 367 -2.34 28.25 37.82
N MET A 368 -2.45 27.09 37.16
CA MET A 368 -3.74 26.46 36.87
C MET A 368 -4.45 25.96 38.13
N SER A 369 -3.71 25.55 39.17
CA SER A 369 -4.27 25.21 40.48
C SER A 369 -4.78 26.47 41.19
N GLU A 370 -4.01 27.55 41.22
CA GLU A 370 -4.44 28.85 41.74
C GLU A 370 -5.70 29.34 41.02
N LEU A 371 -5.75 29.27 39.68
CA LEU A 371 -6.93 29.63 38.90
C LEU A 371 -8.12 28.66 39.09
N GLN A 372 -7.86 27.39 39.42
CA GLN A 372 -8.90 26.43 39.78
C GLN A 372 -9.46 26.72 41.17
N ASP A 373 -8.61 27.07 42.13
CA ASP A 373 -9.01 27.43 43.48
C ASP A 373 -9.79 28.76 43.47
N GLU A 374 -9.31 29.80 42.76
CA GLU A 374 -10.04 31.06 42.55
C GLU A 374 -11.38 30.85 41.81
N LEU A 375 -11.39 30.03 40.75
CA LEU A 375 -12.61 29.72 40.00
C LEU A 375 -13.59 28.88 40.84
N GLN A 376 -13.09 27.97 41.69
CA GLN A 376 -13.92 27.15 42.56
C GLN A 376 -14.46 27.97 43.74
N GLU A 377 -13.69 28.90 44.31
CA GLU A 377 -14.15 29.85 45.32
C GLU A 377 -15.21 30.78 44.74
N GLY A 378 -14.95 31.40 43.58
CA GLY A 378 -15.93 32.22 42.86
C GLY A 378 -17.18 31.45 42.44
N LEU A 379 -17.04 30.22 41.94
CA LEU A 379 -18.20 29.35 41.65
C LEU A 379 -18.94 28.94 42.92
N GLN A 380 -18.26 28.75 44.05
CA GLN A 380 -18.92 28.42 45.33
C GLN A 380 -19.71 29.63 45.86
N GLU A 381 -19.16 30.85 45.76
CA GLU A 381 -19.87 32.09 46.07
C GLU A 381 -21.08 32.31 45.14
N GLU A 382 -20.88 32.14 43.82
CA GLU A 382 -21.98 32.20 42.85
C GLU A 382 -23.01 31.10 43.09
N MET A 383 -22.62 29.88 43.44
CA MET A 383 -23.54 28.77 43.71
C MET A 383 -24.29 28.96 45.02
N ASP A 384 -23.69 29.57 46.05
CA ASP A 384 -24.37 29.93 47.29
C ASP A 384 -25.33 31.13 47.09
N GLU A 385 -24.98 32.09 46.24
CA GLU A 385 -25.90 33.17 45.85
C GLU A 385 -27.03 32.65 44.95
N LEU A 386 -26.72 31.72 44.04
CA LEU A 386 -27.68 31.07 43.15
C LEU A 386 -28.58 30.10 43.92
N ASN A 387 -28.08 29.41 44.95
CA ASN A 387 -28.88 28.59 45.87
C ASN A 387 -29.85 29.47 46.67
N LYS A 388 -29.40 30.61 47.22
CA LYS A 388 -30.30 31.60 47.86
C LYS A 388 -31.37 32.11 46.89
N LYS A 389 -31.00 32.35 45.61
CA LYS A 389 -31.95 32.71 44.54
C LYS A 389 -32.88 31.54 44.21
N PHE A 390 -32.39 30.30 44.19
CA PHE A 390 -33.17 29.08 43.95
C PHE A 390 -34.15 28.83 45.09
N ASP A 391 -33.78 28.95 46.36
CA ASP A 391 -34.70 28.80 47.49
C ASP A 391 -35.82 29.86 47.43
N ALA A 392 -35.46 31.11 47.12
CA ALA A 392 -36.41 32.20 46.91
C ALA A 392 -37.26 32.04 45.63
N ILE A 393 -36.80 31.25 44.65
CA ILE A 393 -37.55 30.85 43.46
C ILE A 393 -38.41 29.64 43.77
N PHE A 394 -37.95 28.63 44.50
CA PHE A 394 -38.69 27.43 44.89
C PHE A 394 -39.85 27.79 45.80
N GLN A 395 -39.71 28.72 46.76
CA GLN A 395 -40.86 29.26 47.50
C GLN A 395 -41.91 29.95 46.60
N LYS A 396 -41.50 30.51 45.46
CA LYS A 396 -42.43 31.08 44.46
C LYS A 396 -42.96 30.01 43.49
N LEU A 397 -42.16 28.99 43.20
CA LEU A 397 -42.47 27.90 42.28
C LEU A 397 -43.34 26.85 42.94
N GLU A 398 -43.28 26.64 44.24
CA GLU A 398 -44.20 25.80 45.02
C GLU A 398 -45.61 26.40 44.96
N VAL A 399 -45.72 27.74 45.13
CA VAL A 399 -46.97 28.51 44.94
C VAL A 399 -47.49 28.52 43.49
N ILE A 400 -46.63 28.28 42.49
CA ILE A 400 -47.03 28.26 41.06
C ILE A 400 -47.22 26.82 40.54
N SER A 401 -46.49 25.83 41.05
CA SER A 401 -46.48 24.44 40.60
C SER A 401 -47.83 23.77 40.86
N ASP A 402 -48.48 24.10 41.97
CA ASP A 402 -49.87 23.70 42.26
C ASP A 402 -50.90 24.25 41.24
N SER A 403 -50.50 25.19 40.37
CA SER A 403 -51.35 25.76 39.31
C SER A 403 -50.94 25.44 37.87
N VAL A 404 -49.78 24.81 37.62
CA VAL A 404 -49.22 24.64 36.26
C VAL A 404 -48.67 23.23 35.95
N VAL A 405 -49.30 22.17 36.46
CA VAL A 405 -49.07 20.78 35.95
C VAL A 405 -49.85 20.53 34.64
N ASN A 406 -49.74 21.46 33.69
CA ASN A 406 -50.49 21.46 32.43
C ASN A 406 -49.67 21.96 31.22
N THR A 407 -48.35 21.90 31.33
CA THR A 407 -47.40 22.15 30.22
C THR A 407 -47.14 20.87 29.44
N GLN A 408 -47.01 21.00 28.11
CA GLN A 408 -46.97 19.84 27.21
C GLN A 408 -45.76 18.94 27.50
N PRO A 409 -45.92 17.60 27.41
CA PRO A 409 -44.81 16.67 27.56
C PRO A 409 -43.77 16.93 26.47
N THR A 410 -42.50 16.97 26.87
CA THR A 410 -41.39 17.13 25.92
C THR A 410 -41.34 15.94 24.95
N LEU A 411 -40.79 16.15 23.75
CA LEU A 411 -40.66 15.08 22.74
C LEU A 411 -39.98 13.82 23.29
N LEU A 412 -39.00 13.98 24.20
CA LEU A 412 -38.32 12.86 24.85
C LEU A 412 -39.25 12.10 25.82
N GLN A 413 -40.10 12.81 26.59
CA GLN A 413 -41.13 12.18 27.42
C GLN A 413 -42.17 11.45 26.58
N GLN A 414 -42.58 12.02 25.43
CA GLN A 414 -43.45 11.36 24.47
C GLN A 414 -42.81 10.06 23.94
N LEU A 415 -41.55 10.10 23.48
CA LEU A 415 -40.83 8.91 23.01
C LEU A 415 -40.67 7.85 24.11
N HIS A 416 -40.40 8.25 25.36
CA HIS A 416 -40.40 7.33 26.50
C HIS A 416 -41.77 6.67 26.66
N ARG A 417 -42.87 7.43 26.55
CA ARG A 417 -44.23 6.90 26.66
C ARG A 417 -44.59 5.93 25.53
N VAL A 418 -44.17 6.19 24.29
CA VAL A 418 -44.32 5.22 23.17
C VAL A 418 -43.56 3.91 23.48
N SER A 419 -42.36 4.02 24.06
CA SER A 419 -41.58 2.86 24.49
C SER A 419 -42.28 2.08 25.61
N GLU A 420 -42.89 2.76 26.59
CA GLU A 420 -43.67 2.11 27.65
C GLU A 420 -44.90 1.35 27.10
N ILE A 421 -45.65 1.95 26.18
CA ILE A 421 -46.79 1.31 25.50
C ILE A 421 -46.31 0.06 24.73
N THR A 422 -45.22 0.19 23.96
CA THR A 422 -44.63 -0.94 23.22
C THR A 422 -44.14 -2.05 24.15
N ARG A 423 -43.59 -1.70 25.32
CA ARG A 423 -43.10 -2.63 26.35
C ARG A 423 -44.23 -3.44 27.02
N LYS A 424 -45.47 -2.94 27.05
CA LYS A 424 -46.65 -3.73 27.49
C LYS A 424 -46.92 -4.94 26.58
N GLY A 425 -46.41 -4.93 25.34
CA GLY A 425 -46.47 -6.06 24.41
C GLY A 425 -47.78 -6.22 23.65
N ASN A 426 -48.77 -5.35 23.86
CA ASN A 426 -50.04 -5.38 23.11
C ASN A 426 -49.88 -4.92 21.66
N MET A 427 -48.92 -4.02 21.38
CA MET A 427 -48.64 -3.48 20.04
C MET A 427 -47.14 -3.31 19.75
N ASP A 428 -46.85 -3.01 18.48
CA ASP A 428 -45.55 -2.65 17.92
C ASP A 428 -45.73 -1.37 17.11
N ILE A 429 -44.87 -0.37 17.33
CA ILE A 429 -45.00 0.95 16.71
C ILE A 429 -43.72 1.23 15.95
N ASN A 430 -43.82 1.30 14.62
CA ASN A 430 -42.68 1.60 13.77
C ASN A 430 -42.47 3.11 13.69
N LEU A 431 -41.57 3.63 14.51
CA LEU A 431 -41.24 5.07 14.56
C LEU A 431 -40.76 5.66 13.23
N ALA A 432 -40.34 4.84 12.26
CA ALA A 432 -39.85 5.32 10.97
C ALA A 432 -40.95 5.66 9.94
N ASN A 433 -42.14 5.05 10.05
CA ASN A 433 -43.26 5.28 9.11
C ASN A 433 -44.63 5.45 9.79
N GLY A 434 -44.71 5.34 11.12
CA GLY A 434 -45.95 5.45 11.87
C GLY A 434 -46.82 4.19 11.89
N ASP A 435 -46.41 3.08 11.27
CA ASP A 435 -47.20 1.84 11.29
C ASP A 435 -47.37 1.31 12.73
N VAL A 436 -48.62 1.14 13.14
CA VAL A 436 -48.98 0.46 14.39
C VAL A 436 -49.49 -0.95 14.08
N LYS A 437 -48.82 -1.96 14.65
CA LYS A 437 -49.17 -3.38 14.48
C LYS A 437 -49.58 -3.97 15.82
N LEU A 438 -50.82 -4.43 15.93
CA LEU A 438 -51.28 -5.14 17.12
C LEU A 438 -50.56 -6.50 17.23
N LYS A 439 -49.77 -6.69 18.29
CA LYS A 439 -49.11 -7.96 18.62
C LYS A 439 -50.11 -8.94 19.25
N ARG A 440 -51.00 -8.43 20.11
CA ARG A 440 -52.08 -9.21 20.72
C ARG A 440 -53.35 -9.09 19.87
N THR A 441 -53.94 -10.23 19.53
CA THR A 441 -55.14 -10.28 18.68
C THR A 441 -56.40 -10.09 19.51
N ILE A 442 -57.25 -9.13 19.12
CA ILE A 442 -58.58 -8.96 19.71
C ILE A 442 -59.51 -10.02 19.10
N ASN A 443 -59.90 -11.00 19.90
CA ASN A 443 -60.77 -12.08 19.48
C ASN A 443 -62.26 -11.69 19.61
N PHE A 444 -63.05 -12.10 18.62
CA PHE A 444 -64.49 -11.85 18.55
C PHE A 444 -65.25 -13.17 18.55
N LYS A 445 -66.41 -13.20 19.21
CA LYS A 445 -67.30 -14.37 19.15
C LYS A 445 -67.62 -14.72 17.69
N LYS A 446 -67.59 -16.02 17.39
CA LYS A 446 -67.96 -16.54 16.07
C LYS A 446 -69.47 -16.34 15.87
N LYS A 447 -69.87 -15.91 14.66
CA LYS A 447 -71.27 -15.76 14.23
C LYS A 447 -71.51 -16.67 13.04
N ASN A 448 -72.63 -17.39 13.05
CA ASN A 448 -73.02 -18.27 11.95
C ASN A 448 -73.98 -17.54 10.98
N PRO A 449 -73.99 -17.90 9.68
CA PRO A 449 -74.99 -17.40 8.73
C PRO A 449 -76.41 -17.81 9.18
N GLY A 450 -77.18 -16.84 9.68
CA GLY A 450 -78.50 -17.05 10.30
C GLY A 450 -78.65 -16.39 11.68
N GLU A 451 -77.53 -16.08 12.35
CA GLU A 451 -77.53 -15.17 13.50
C GLU A 451 -77.59 -13.70 13.04
N ALA A 452 -77.95 -12.77 13.93
CA ALA A 452 -77.80 -11.35 13.65
C ALA A 452 -76.32 -11.00 13.43
N PRO A 453 -75.96 -10.12 12.47
CA PRO A 453 -74.58 -9.80 12.11
C PRO A 453 -73.88 -8.85 13.12
N THR A 454 -74.13 -9.04 14.42
CA THR A 454 -73.54 -8.24 15.49
C THR A 454 -72.11 -8.69 15.83
N ALA A 455 -71.32 -7.77 16.39
CA ALA A 455 -70.00 -8.08 16.94
C ALA A 455 -70.04 -8.07 18.47
N GLU A 456 -69.31 -9.00 19.08
CA GLU A 456 -69.07 -9.09 20.52
C GLU A 456 -67.63 -9.55 20.74
N PHE A 457 -66.92 -8.97 21.70
CA PHE A 457 -65.61 -9.46 22.11
C PHE A 457 -65.75 -10.86 22.74
N GLU A 458 -64.79 -11.74 22.46
CA GLU A 458 -64.71 -13.06 23.10
C GLU A 458 -64.22 -12.91 24.55
N ASN A 459 -63.20 -12.08 24.77
CA ASN A 459 -62.81 -11.58 26.08
C ASN A 459 -62.76 -10.05 26.08
N ALA A 460 -63.74 -9.41 26.74
CA ALA A 460 -63.86 -7.96 26.80
C ALA A 460 -62.73 -7.30 27.62
N ALA A 461 -62.18 -7.96 28.64
CA ALA A 461 -61.10 -7.41 29.45
C ALA A 461 -59.81 -7.28 28.62
N GLU A 462 -59.42 -8.34 27.91
CA GLU A 462 -58.23 -8.34 27.05
C GLU A 462 -58.38 -7.38 25.86
N ALA A 463 -59.58 -7.28 25.28
CA ALA A 463 -59.89 -6.29 24.25
C ALA A 463 -59.70 -4.86 24.78
N ASN A 464 -60.19 -4.59 25.99
CA ASN A 464 -60.06 -3.27 26.63
C ASN A 464 -58.61 -2.94 27.01
N GLU A 465 -57.78 -3.90 27.41
CA GLU A 465 -56.34 -3.68 27.63
C GLU A 465 -55.64 -3.21 26.34
N VAL A 466 -55.88 -3.90 25.23
CA VAL A 466 -55.28 -3.54 23.92
C VAL A 466 -55.81 -2.19 23.43
N LEU A 467 -57.12 -1.93 23.57
CA LEU A 467 -57.73 -0.67 23.14
C LEU A 467 -57.35 0.51 24.06
N ALA A 468 -57.08 0.29 25.35
CA ALA A 468 -56.57 1.32 26.25
C ALA A 468 -55.17 1.79 25.83
N ASP A 469 -54.30 0.88 25.38
CA ASP A 469 -52.99 1.25 24.82
C ASP A 469 -53.11 2.03 23.49
N VAL A 470 -54.12 1.70 22.66
CA VAL A 470 -54.44 2.43 21.42
C VAL A 470 -54.94 3.84 21.74
N ALA A 471 -55.82 3.97 22.74
CA ALA A 471 -56.31 5.25 23.21
C ALA A 471 -55.17 6.08 23.84
N GLU A 472 -54.29 5.48 24.66
CA GLU A 472 -53.13 6.16 25.24
C GLU A 472 -52.20 6.72 24.15
N LEU A 473 -51.92 5.91 23.11
CA LEU A 473 -51.15 6.36 21.95
C LEU A 473 -51.84 7.50 21.20
N TRP A 474 -53.16 7.43 21.01
CA TRP A 474 -53.93 8.50 20.37
C TRP A 474 -53.85 9.82 21.15
N HIS A 475 -53.97 9.80 22.49
CA HIS A 475 -53.92 11.02 23.29
C HIS A 475 -52.59 11.79 23.14
N MET A 476 -51.51 11.09 22.79
CA MET A 476 -50.19 11.69 22.55
C MET A 476 -50.08 12.41 21.20
N PHE A 477 -50.70 11.86 20.14
CA PHE A 477 -50.54 12.35 18.76
C PHE A 477 -51.76 13.07 18.17
N LYS A 478 -52.98 12.72 18.63
CA LYS A 478 -54.28 13.31 18.21
C LYS A 478 -54.51 13.31 16.70
N VAL A 479 -54.16 12.19 16.07
CA VAL A 479 -54.26 11.94 14.63
C VAL A 479 -55.47 11.08 14.28
N ILE A 480 -55.82 11.06 12.99
CA ILE A 480 -56.90 10.21 12.47
C ILE A 480 -56.50 8.73 12.58
N ILE A 481 -57.44 7.90 13.03
CA ILE A 481 -57.28 6.45 13.15
C ILE A 481 -58.25 5.74 12.21
N THR A 482 -57.74 4.84 11.37
CA THR A 482 -58.59 3.91 10.61
C THR A 482 -58.64 2.55 11.33
N VAL A 483 -59.85 2.13 11.72
CA VAL A 483 -60.13 0.85 12.37
C VAL A 483 -60.75 -0.10 11.34
N GLU A 484 -59.96 -1.07 10.88
CA GLU A 484 -60.37 -2.07 9.90
C GLU A 484 -60.78 -3.39 10.58
N GLY A 485 -62.06 -3.74 10.48
CA GLY A 485 -62.60 -5.01 10.97
C GLY A 485 -62.54 -6.09 9.89
N HIS A 486 -61.87 -7.22 10.17
CA HIS A 486 -61.76 -8.34 9.23
C HIS A 486 -62.56 -9.57 9.66
N THR A 487 -63.09 -10.28 8.67
CA THR A 487 -63.76 -11.58 8.82
C THR A 487 -63.10 -12.62 7.91
N LYS A 488 -63.15 -13.88 8.33
CA LYS A 488 -62.75 -15.02 7.49
C LYS A 488 -63.93 -15.41 6.61
N ASP A 489 -63.68 -15.65 5.33
CA ASP A 489 -64.64 -16.31 4.44
C ASP A 489 -64.70 -17.81 4.79
N ILE A 490 -65.90 -18.29 5.11
CA ILE A 490 -66.19 -19.68 5.49
C ILE A 490 -66.98 -20.40 4.36
N GLY A 491 -67.28 -19.72 3.25
CA GLY A 491 -68.00 -20.31 2.10
C GLY A 491 -69.49 -20.54 2.32
N GLY A 492 -70.08 -19.90 3.34
CA GLY A 492 -71.52 -19.91 3.61
C GLY A 492 -71.99 -18.56 4.13
N GLY A 493 -73.18 -18.13 3.74
CA GLY A 493 -73.71 -16.77 3.98
C GLY A 493 -73.50 -15.83 2.78
N SER A 494 -74.28 -14.74 2.71
CA SER A 494 -74.11 -13.71 1.69
C SER A 494 -72.86 -12.86 1.94
N GLU A 495 -72.31 -12.27 0.89
CA GLU A 495 -71.19 -11.32 1.00
C GLU A 495 -71.57 -10.12 1.89
N GLU A 496 -72.81 -9.63 1.75
CA GLU A 496 -73.41 -8.59 2.58
C GLU A 496 -73.46 -8.96 4.07
N PHE A 497 -73.74 -10.22 4.42
CA PHE A 497 -73.69 -10.67 5.82
C PHE A 497 -72.29 -10.54 6.41
N TRP A 498 -71.27 -11.00 5.68
CA TRP A 498 -69.88 -10.91 6.14
C TRP A 498 -69.34 -9.48 6.17
N GLN A 499 -69.78 -8.63 5.24
CA GLN A 499 -69.51 -7.18 5.27
C GLN A 499 -70.14 -6.52 6.49
N ASN A 500 -71.39 -6.85 6.83
CA ASN A 500 -72.07 -6.32 8.01
C ASN A 500 -71.40 -6.77 9.31
N VAL A 501 -71.00 -8.03 9.44
CA VAL A 501 -70.20 -8.51 10.59
C VAL A 501 -68.85 -7.79 10.67
N ALA A 502 -68.18 -7.56 9.54
CA ALA A 502 -66.91 -6.83 9.49
C ALA A 502 -67.07 -5.36 9.91
N ASN A 503 -68.10 -4.67 9.41
CA ASN A 503 -68.47 -3.32 9.80
C ASN A 503 -68.80 -3.23 11.29
N SER A 504 -69.61 -4.16 11.82
CA SER A 504 -69.96 -4.18 13.25
C SER A 504 -68.75 -4.41 14.15
N ARG A 505 -67.73 -5.17 13.73
CA ARG A 505 -66.47 -5.32 14.48
C ARG A 505 -65.69 -4.01 14.54
N ALA A 506 -65.56 -3.31 13.42
CA ALA A 506 -64.91 -2.01 13.38
C ALA A 506 -65.65 -0.98 14.24
N ALA A 507 -66.99 -0.92 14.12
CA ALA A 507 -67.84 -0.02 14.90
C ALA A 507 -67.80 -0.30 16.41
N LEU A 508 -67.78 -1.57 16.83
CA LEU A 508 -67.64 -1.94 18.25
C LEU A 508 -66.31 -1.42 18.85
N CYS A 509 -65.21 -1.59 18.12
CA CYS A 509 -63.91 -1.08 18.56
C CYS A 509 -63.85 0.46 18.56
N ALA A 510 -64.43 1.12 17.55
CA ALA A 510 -64.54 2.58 17.51
C ALA A 510 -65.35 3.13 18.69
N ALA A 511 -66.49 2.51 19.02
CA ALA A 511 -67.29 2.89 20.19
C ALA A 511 -66.54 2.69 21.51
N ALA A 512 -65.79 1.58 21.66
CA ALA A 512 -64.97 1.32 22.84
C ALA A 512 -63.84 2.36 23.00
N LEU A 513 -63.17 2.76 21.90
CA LEU A 513 -62.17 3.83 21.90
C LEU A 513 -62.79 5.19 22.26
N GLY A 514 -64.02 5.47 21.79
CA GLY A 514 -64.77 6.67 22.17
C GLY A 514 -65.06 6.76 23.67
N VAL A 515 -65.41 5.63 24.30
CA VAL A 515 -65.56 5.55 25.78
C VAL A 515 -64.23 5.78 26.51
N MET A 516 -63.11 5.49 25.88
CA MET A 516 -61.76 5.76 26.39
C MET A 516 -61.25 7.18 26.09
N GLY A 517 -62.10 8.07 25.57
CA GLY A 517 -61.77 9.48 25.33
C GLY A 517 -61.20 9.81 23.95
N VAL A 518 -61.11 8.84 23.03
CA VAL A 518 -60.74 9.10 21.63
C VAL A 518 -61.87 9.84 20.92
N ASP A 519 -61.55 10.91 20.19
CA ASP A 519 -62.55 11.66 19.43
C ASP A 519 -63.12 10.78 18.29
N LEU A 520 -64.42 10.50 18.35
CA LEU A 520 -65.13 9.75 17.32
C LEU A 520 -65.05 10.42 15.94
N GLY A 521 -64.88 11.75 15.88
CA GLY A 521 -64.64 12.48 14.64
C GLY A 521 -63.30 12.16 13.97
N GLN A 522 -62.34 11.61 14.72
CA GLN A 522 -61.05 11.14 14.21
C GLN A 522 -60.98 9.62 13.97
N ILE A 523 -62.09 8.87 14.14
CA ILE A 523 -62.10 7.42 13.90
C ILE A 523 -62.87 7.06 12.62
N ILE A 524 -62.17 6.44 11.66
CA ILE A 524 -62.75 5.87 10.44
C ILE A 524 -62.92 4.36 10.63
N ALA A 525 -64.15 3.90 10.84
CA ALA A 525 -64.47 2.47 10.98
C ALA A 525 -64.84 1.83 9.62
N SER A 526 -64.14 0.78 9.21
CA SER A 526 -64.39 0.08 7.93
C SER A 526 -64.35 -1.45 8.10
N GLY A 527 -65.33 -2.17 7.57
CA GLY A 527 -65.26 -3.62 7.43
C GLY A 527 -64.56 -4.05 6.12
N LYS A 528 -63.75 -5.10 6.17
CA LYS A 528 -63.12 -5.74 5.00
C LYS A 528 -63.23 -7.27 5.09
N PRO A 529 -64.31 -7.87 4.55
CA PRO A 529 -64.59 -9.30 4.68
C PRO A 529 -63.80 -10.18 3.71
N GLY A 530 -63.53 -11.41 4.14
CA GLY A 530 -63.03 -12.48 3.27
C GLY A 530 -61.77 -12.08 2.49
N LYS A 531 -61.83 -12.18 1.16
CA LYS A 531 -60.72 -11.87 0.24
C LYS A 531 -60.41 -10.38 0.07
N THR A 532 -61.35 -9.48 0.41
CA THR A 532 -61.10 -8.03 0.40
C THR A 532 -60.30 -7.56 1.62
N GLY A 533 -60.26 -8.41 2.67
CA GLY A 533 -59.44 -8.23 3.86
C GLY A 533 -58.40 -9.34 4.02
N LEU A 534 -57.96 -9.55 5.25
CA LEU A 534 -56.90 -10.52 5.59
C LEU A 534 -57.38 -11.99 5.61
N ASN A 535 -58.61 -12.28 5.18
CA ASN A 535 -59.29 -13.58 5.26
C ASN A 535 -59.14 -14.30 6.63
N LYS A 536 -59.12 -13.53 7.71
CA LYS A 536 -59.03 -13.99 9.10
C LYS A 536 -59.88 -13.08 9.99
N ALA A 537 -60.35 -13.60 11.12
CA ALA A 537 -60.92 -12.77 12.16
C ALA A 537 -59.78 -11.98 12.82
N ALA A 538 -59.70 -10.68 12.51
CA ALA A 538 -58.68 -9.78 13.04
C ALA A 538 -59.19 -8.34 13.05
N LEU A 539 -58.54 -7.50 13.83
CA LEU A 539 -58.65 -6.05 13.78
C LEU A 539 -57.31 -5.51 13.30
N VAL A 540 -57.34 -4.51 12.40
CA VAL A 540 -56.16 -3.72 12.02
C VAL A 540 -56.48 -2.27 12.37
N ILE A 541 -55.55 -1.61 13.05
CA ILE A 541 -55.69 -0.20 13.44
C ILE A 541 -54.51 0.53 12.81
N LYS A 542 -54.79 1.55 12.01
CA LYS A 542 -53.79 2.41 11.36
C LYS A 542 -53.89 3.80 11.93
N PHE A 543 -52.75 4.40 12.24
CA PHE A 543 -52.66 5.80 12.67
C PHE A 543 -52.09 6.61 11.53
N ASP A 544 -52.76 7.70 11.18
CA ASP A 544 -52.26 8.67 10.20
C ASP A 544 -51.29 9.65 10.87
N LEU A 545 -50.11 9.15 11.25
CA LEU A 545 -49.10 9.95 11.95
C LEU A 545 -48.42 11.00 11.07
N PHE A 546 -48.56 10.88 9.73
CA PHE A 546 -47.86 11.70 8.74
C PHE A 546 -48.75 11.96 7.51
N PRO A 547 -49.82 12.76 7.63
CA PRO A 547 -50.80 12.98 6.55
C PRO A 547 -50.24 13.67 5.30
N ASP A 548 -49.04 14.26 5.39
CA ASP A 548 -48.38 15.00 4.30
C ASP A 548 -47.32 14.14 3.54
N LEU A 549 -47.24 12.83 3.79
CA LEU A 549 -46.15 11.95 3.30
C LEU A 549 -46.55 10.94 2.19
N ASP A 550 -47.78 11.06 1.66
CA ASP A 550 -48.35 10.24 0.56
C ASP A 550 -48.07 10.81 -0.86
#